data_AF-A0A8S3ICK0-F1
#
_entry.id   AF-A0A8S3ICK0-F1
#
_cell.length_a   1.000
_cell.length_b   1.000
_cell.length_c   1.000
_cell.angle_alpha   90.00
_cell.angle_beta   90.00
_cell.angle_gamma   90.00
#
_symmetry.space_group_name_H-M   'P 1'
#
loop_
_entity.id
_entity.type
_entity.pdbx_description
1 polymer ?
#
loop_
_entity_poly.entity_id
_entity_poly.type
_entity_poly.pdbx_seq_one_letter_code
_entity_poly.pdbx_strand_id
1 'polypeptide(L)'
;FCAEDCTATVSKIVYDTQTDTFIGFSLPLDQNGLPIAKSYSTDSFTCLENWYLNDPIAKSLGAHLIQPLSSSLENISPYLLAVDGTNNKFKSPDVITRWGYIYRQCKAKGVRVIGYSTDCDCRYLNAMKRPLGFFGDFAYHNHPDNYEINIPKNGIGF
;
A
#
# COMPACT_ATOMS: atom_id res chain seq x y z
N PHE A 1 -12.94 -5.97 5.83
CA PHE A 1 -12.60 -4.77 5.06
C PHE A 1 -11.09 -4.58 5.07
N CYS A 2 -10.49 -4.10 3.98
CA CYS A 2 -9.11 -3.63 3.98
C CYS A 2 -9.11 -2.12 4.27
N ALA A 3 -8.39 -1.69 5.28
CA ALA A 3 -8.23 -0.29 5.63
C ALA A 3 -6.79 0.15 5.32
N GLU A 4 -6.65 1.32 4.73
CA GLU A 4 -5.36 1.92 4.40
C GLU A 4 -5.34 3.38 4.87
N ASP A 5 -4.30 3.76 5.61
CA ASP A 5 -4.14 5.14 6.08
C ASP A 5 -2.66 5.48 6.24
N CYS A 6 -2.35 6.77 6.28
CA CYS A 6 -1.01 7.29 6.51
C CYS A 6 -1.01 8.23 7.71
N THR A 7 -0.13 7.98 8.69
CA THR A 7 0.08 8.89 9.81
C THR A 7 1.41 9.62 9.69
N ALA A 8 1.50 10.86 10.17
CA ALA A 8 2.75 11.61 10.16
C ALA A 8 3.75 11.02 11.18
N THR A 9 5.03 11.02 10.82
CA THR A 9 6.10 10.53 11.70
C THR A 9 7.22 11.54 11.85
N VAL A 10 7.94 11.45 12.96
CA VAL A 10 9.22 12.15 13.11
C VAL A 10 10.24 11.49 12.18
N SER A 11 10.58 12.19 11.10
CA SER A 11 11.61 11.75 10.16
C SER A 11 12.94 11.55 10.87
N LYS A 12 13.43 10.31 10.86
CA LYS A 12 14.72 9.94 11.44
C LYS A 12 15.31 8.77 10.66
N ILE A 13 16.56 8.91 10.26
CA ILE A 13 17.34 7.82 9.69
C ILE A 13 18.07 7.11 10.84
N VAL A 14 17.97 5.78 10.89
CA VAL A 14 18.66 4.94 11.87
C VAL A 14 19.35 3.81 11.12
N TYR A 15 20.62 3.55 11.43
CA TYR A 15 21.30 2.36 10.97
C TYR A 15 21.01 1.20 11.93
N ASP A 16 20.49 0.09 11.40
CA ASP A 16 20.33 -1.17 12.13
C ASP A 16 21.54 -2.06 11.88
N THR A 17 22.32 -2.28 12.94
CA THR A 17 23.55 -3.10 12.90
C THR A 17 23.27 -4.60 12.89
N GLN A 18 22.05 -5.05 13.19
CA GLN A 18 21.72 -6.48 13.14
C GLN A 18 21.44 -6.93 11.71
N THR A 19 20.90 -6.04 10.88
CA THR A 19 20.49 -6.33 9.51
C THR A 19 21.30 -5.60 8.46
N ASP A 20 22.30 -4.81 8.87
CA ASP A 20 23.10 -3.93 8.03
C ASP A 20 22.23 -3.13 7.04
N THR A 21 21.23 -2.44 7.61
CA THR A 21 20.24 -1.67 6.85
C THR A 21 19.99 -0.31 7.43
N PHE A 22 19.77 0.69 6.58
CA PHE A 22 19.13 1.93 7.03
C PHE A 22 17.61 1.80 7.11
N ILE A 23 17.06 2.34 8.18
CA ILE A 23 15.63 2.50 8.45
C ILE A 23 15.31 3.99 8.43
N GLY A 24 14.16 4.35 7.88
CA GLY A 24 13.65 5.73 7.89
C GLY A 24 13.58 6.42 6.52
N PHE A 25 14.06 5.77 5.47
CA PHE A 25 13.82 6.21 4.09
C PHE A 25 12.44 5.79 3.58
N SER A 26 11.92 6.53 2.60
CA SER A 26 10.73 6.12 1.85
C SER A 26 11.12 4.98 0.92
N LEU A 27 10.51 3.81 1.10
CA LEU A 27 10.86 2.64 0.30
C LEU A 27 10.42 2.82 -1.17
N PRO A 28 11.23 2.36 -2.14
CA PRO A 28 10.78 2.28 -3.53
C PRO A 28 9.64 1.26 -3.64
N LEU A 29 8.73 1.50 -4.58
CA LEU A 29 7.61 0.61 -4.85
C LEU A 29 7.94 -0.38 -5.97
N ASP A 30 7.46 -1.61 -5.84
CA ASP A 30 7.51 -2.64 -6.89
C ASP A 30 6.39 -2.45 -7.92
N GLN A 31 6.34 -3.35 -8.91
CA GLN A 31 5.28 -3.38 -9.93
C GLN A 31 3.86 -3.60 -9.37
N ASN A 32 3.73 -4.10 -8.15
CA ASN A 32 2.46 -4.25 -7.44
C ASN A 32 2.14 -3.05 -6.55
N GLY A 33 2.90 -1.95 -6.63
CA GLY A 33 2.71 -0.78 -5.78
C GLY A 33 3.02 -1.02 -4.31
N LEU A 34 3.78 -2.07 -3.99
CA LEU A 34 4.19 -2.43 -2.63
C LEU A 34 5.60 -1.95 -2.33
N PRO A 35 5.90 -1.55 -1.08
CA PRO A 35 7.26 -1.23 -0.67
C PRO A 35 8.19 -2.45 -0.83
N ILE A 36 9.36 -2.22 -1.41
CA ILE A 36 10.40 -3.26 -1.53
C ILE A 36 11.14 -3.34 -0.20
N ALA A 37 11.00 -4.48 0.49
CA ALA A 37 11.68 -4.69 1.75
C ALA A 37 13.20 -4.72 1.57
N LYS A 38 13.94 -4.18 2.56
CA LYS A 38 15.41 -4.17 2.60
C LYS A 38 16.10 -3.50 1.41
N SER A 39 15.46 -2.53 0.74
CA SER A 39 16.07 -1.76 -0.35
C SER A 39 17.34 -1.01 0.06
N TYR A 40 17.49 -0.71 1.35
CA TYR A 40 18.61 0.02 1.92
C TYR A 40 19.57 -0.90 2.70
N SER A 41 19.85 -2.08 2.16
CA SER A 41 20.82 -3.05 2.70
C SER A 41 22.03 -3.17 1.80
N THR A 42 23.23 -3.01 2.34
CA THR A 42 24.48 -3.11 1.60
C THR A 42 25.66 -3.27 2.55
N ASP A 43 26.74 -3.87 2.06
CA ASP A 43 28.07 -3.92 2.69
C ASP A 43 28.99 -2.77 2.25
N SER A 44 28.52 -1.88 1.37
CA SER A 44 29.30 -0.77 0.81
C SER A 44 29.02 0.56 1.51
N PHE A 45 30.05 1.12 2.16
CA PHE A 45 29.96 2.45 2.78
C PHE A 45 29.58 3.55 1.77
N THR A 46 30.08 3.48 0.54
CA THR A 46 29.73 4.46 -0.52
C THR A 46 28.25 4.40 -0.88
N CYS A 47 27.65 3.21 -0.89
CA CYS A 47 26.20 3.07 -1.11
C CYS A 47 25.41 3.67 0.06
N LEU A 48 25.85 3.43 1.30
CA LEU A 48 25.26 4.00 2.51
C LEU A 48 25.29 5.54 2.48
N GLU A 49 26.45 6.13 2.17
CA GLU A 49 26.62 7.59 2.06
C GLU A 49 25.73 8.17 0.96
N ASN A 50 25.69 7.52 -0.21
CA ASN A 50 24.88 7.97 -1.33
C ASN A 50 23.38 8.00 -0.98
N TRP A 51 22.85 6.98 -0.31
CA TRP A 51 21.45 6.97 0.14
C TRP A 51 21.20 8.05 1.19
N TYR A 52 22.09 8.22 2.16
CA TYR A 52 21.94 9.24 3.20
C TYR A 52 21.81 10.66 2.63
N LEU A 53 22.56 10.97 1.56
CA LEU A 53 22.57 12.30 0.96
C LEU A 53 21.44 12.54 -0.05
N ASN A 54 21.00 11.50 -0.77
CA ASN A 54 20.17 11.66 -1.95
C ASN A 54 18.76 11.08 -1.84
N ASP A 55 18.53 10.10 -0.96
CA ASP A 55 17.26 9.38 -0.93
C ASP A 55 16.21 10.07 -0.04
N PRO A 56 14.92 9.98 -0.42
CA PRO A 56 13.87 10.67 0.31
C PRO A 56 13.61 10.03 1.67
N ILE A 57 13.73 10.82 2.73
CA ILE A 57 13.37 10.43 4.09
C ILE A 57 11.84 10.28 4.20
N ALA A 58 11.38 9.21 4.85
CA ALA A 58 9.97 9.00 5.13
C ALA A 58 9.44 10.11 6.07
N LYS A 59 8.29 10.67 5.70
CA LYS A 59 7.58 11.70 6.51
C LYS A 59 6.29 11.17 7.11
N SER A 60 5.81 10.06 6.57
CA SER A 60 4.60 9.39 7.00
C SER A 60 4.84 7.89 7.05
N LEU A 61 4.00 7.22 7.83
CA LEU A 61 3.95 5.78 7.95
C LEU A 61 2.61 5.32 7.36
N GLY A 62 2.68 4.61 6.23
CA GLY A 62 1.53 3.96 5.63
C GLY A 62 1.23 2.65 6.36
N ALA A 63 -0.04 2.41 6.68
CA ALA A 63 -0.48 1.20 7.34
C ALA A 63 -1.62 0.55 6.54
N HIS A 64 -1.53 -0.77 6.39
CA HIS A 64 -2.53 -1.59 5.71
C HIS A 64 -3.06 -2.64 6.68
N LEU A 65 -4.37 -2.61 6.93
CA LEU A 65 -5.04 -3.43 7.94
C LEU A 65 -6.18 -4.23 7.29
N ILE A 66 -6.39 -5.46 7.76
CA ILE A 66 -7.60 -6.24 7.47
C ILE A 66 -8.46 -6.28 8.71
N GLN A 67 -9.62 -5.65 8.63
CA GLN A 67 -10.65 -5.67 9.67
C GLN A 67 -11.63 -6.83 9.42
N PRO A 68 -11.73 -7.80 10.33
CA PRO A 68 -12.78 -8.83 10.31
C PRO A 68 -14.17 -8.20 10.53
N LEU A 69 -15.20 -8.81 9.92
CA LEU A 69 -16.59 -8.31 9.94
C LEU A 69 -17.59 -9.31 10.52
N SER A 70 -17.10 -10.41 11.10
CA SER A 70 -17.99 -11.43 11.65
C SER A 70 -18.74 -10.86 12.85
N SER A 71 -20.07 -10.85 12.79
CA SER A 71 -20.95 -10.47 13.90
C SER A 71 -21.01 -11.51 15.01
N SER A 72 -20.55 -12.74 14.74
CA SER A 72 -20.59 -13.86 15.70
C SER A 72 -19.33 -13.97 16.57
N LEU A 73 -18.33 -13.12 16.32
CA LEU A 73 -17.05 -13.14 17.01
C LEU A 73 -16.81 -11.74 17.57
N GLU A 74 -17.37 -11.49 18.75
CA GLU A 74 -17.04 -10.30 19.52
C GLU A 74 -15.52 -10.33 19.82
N ASN A 75 -14.85 -9.19 19.62
CA ASN A 75 -13.42 -8.98 19.92
C ASN A 75 -12.38 -9.63 18.99
N ILE A 76 -12.63 -9.74 17.67
CA ILE A 76 -11.50 -10.00 16.75
C ILE A 76 -10.73 -8.71 16.47
N SER A 77 -9.44 -8.70 16.81
CA SER A 77 -8.54 -7.60 16.47
C SER A 77 -8.29 -7.52 14.95
N PRO A 78 -8.18 -6.31 14.39
CA PRO A 78 -7.69 -6.15 13.02
C PRO A 78 -6.29 -6.75 12.85
N TYR A 79 -6.04 -7.29 11.67
CA TYR A 79 -4.75 -7.88 11.30
C TYR A 79 -3.93 -6.87 10.50
N LEU A 80 -2.72 -6.58 10.95
CA LEU A 80 -1.78 -5.70 10.25
C LEU A 80 -1.10 -6.46 9.11
N LEU A 81 -1.34 -6.04 7.87
CA LEU A 81 -0.72 -6.64 6.69
C LEU A 81 0.68 -6.10 6.44
N ALA A 82 0.81 -4.78 6.47
CA ALA A 82 2.06 -4.09 6.16
C ALA A 82 2.07 -2.70 6.79
N VAL A 83 3.28 -2.25 7.11
CA VAL A 83 3.59 -0.90 7.54
C VAL A 83 4.89 -0.48 6.88
N ASP A 84 4.91 0.69 6.26
CA ASP A 84 6.09 1.19 5.57
C ASP A 84 6.23 2.71 5.64
N GLY A 85 7.48 3.17 5.61
CA GLY A 85 7.81 4.58 5.52
C GLY A 85 7.53 5.10 4.12
N THR A 86 6.77 6.19 4.04
CA THR A 86 6.42 6.83 2.77
C THR A 86 6.69 8.34 2.83
N ASN A 87 7.07 8.90 1.69
CA ASN A 87 7.08 10.35 1.46
C ASN A 87 5.76 10.85 0.87
N ASN A 88 4.74 9.98 0.82
CA ASN A 88 3.43 10.26 0.26
C ASN A 88 3.54 10.78 -1.20
N LYS A 89 4.39 10.16 -2.04
CA LYS A 89 4.51 10.47 -3.49
C LYS A 89 4.05 9.33 -4.41
N PHE A 90 3.46 8.27 -3.86
CA PHE A 90 2.82 7.23 -4.66
C PHE A 90 1.69 7.81 -5.50
N LYS A 91 1.35 7.14 -6.59
CA LYS A 91 0.31 7.54 -7.54
C LYS A 91 -0.90 6.62 -7.43
N SER A 92 -2.04 7.06 -7.97
CA SER A 92 -3.27 6.26 -7.99
C SER A 92 -3.09 4.85 -8.62
N PRO A 93 -2.31 4.66 -9.70
CA PRO A 93 -2.03 3.32 -10.21
C PRO A 93 -1.34 2.39 -9.21
N ASP A 94 -0.43 2.92 -8.38
CA ASP A 94 0.27 2.13 -7.35
C ASP A 94 -0.71 1.62 -6.28
N VAL A 95 -1.71 2.43 -5.94
CA VAL A 95 -2.80 2.03 -5.02
C VAL A 95 -3.63 0.90 -5.63
N ILE A 96 -4.01 1.03 -6.91
CA ILE A 96 -4.84 0.02 -7.60
C ILE A 96 -4.11 -1.32 -7.69
N THR A 97 -2.83 -1.32 -8.08
CA THR A 97 -2.03 -2.54 -8.17
C THR A 97 -1.83 -3.17 -6.80
N ARG A 98 -1.64 -2.36 -5.76
CA ARG A 98 -1.54 -2.81 -4.36
C ARG A 98 -2.80 -3.50 -3.88
N TRP A 99 -3.96 -2.87 -4.05
CA TRP A 99 -5.25 -3.46 -3.72
C TRP A 99 -5.48 -4.77 -4.49
N GLY A 100 -5.17 -4.79 -5.79
CA GLY A 100 -5.24 -6.01 -6.60
C GLY A 100 -4.32 -7.13 -6.09
N TYR A 101 -3.13 -6.80 -5.59
CA TYR A 101 -2.24 -7.78 -4.95
C TYR A 101 -2.81 -8.28 -3.62
N ILE A 102 -3.22 -7.39 -2.72
CA ILE A 102 -3.79 -7.73 -1.41
C ILE A 102 -5.01 -8.65 -1.60
N TYR A 103 -5.93 -8.30 -2.51
CA TYR A 103 -7.08 -9.12 -2.83
C TYR A 103 -6.69 -10.55 -3.24
N ARG A 104 -5.76 -10.69 -4.19
CA ARG A 104 -5.30 -12.00 -4.68
C ARG A 104 -4.65 -12.84 -3.57
N GLN A 105 -3.81 -12.22 -2.74
CA GLN A 105 -3.15 -12.92 -1.63
C GLN A 105 -4.14 -13.34 -0.55
N CYS A 106 -5.11 -12.48 -0.20
CA CYS A 106 -6.17 -12.82 0.73
C CYS A 106 -7.04 -13.97 0.19
N LYS A 107 -7.47 -13.89 -1.08
CA LYS A 107 -8.28 -14.92 -1.73
C LYS A 107 -7.56 -16.28 -1.76
N ALA A 108 -6.27 -16.30 -2.07
CA ALA A 108 -5.45 -17.52 -2.05
C ALA A 108 -5.37 -18.18 -0.66
N LYS A 109 -5.56 -17.39 0.41
CA LYS A 109 -5.57 -17.85 1.82
C LYS A 109 -6.98 -18.08 2.36
N GLY A 110 -8.00 -18.09 1.52
CA GLY A 110 -9.39 -18.26 1.94
C GLY A 110 -10.00 -17.06 2.65
N VAL A 111 -9.34 -15.90 2.62
CA VAL A 111 -9.84 -14.63 3.20
C VAL A 111 -10.53 -13.82 2.11
N ARG A 112 -11.83 -13.58 2.28
CA ARG A 112 -12.59 -12.77 1.33
C ARG A 112 -12.56 -11.29 1.72
N VAL A 113 -11.92 -10.47 0.90
CA VAL A 113 -11.94 -9.00 1.03
C VAL A 113 -13.19 -8.48 0.33
N ILE A 114 -14.10 -7.86 1.09
CA ILE A 114 -15.36 -7.35 0.55
C ILE A 114 -15.31 -5.87 0.13
N GLY A 115 -14.27 -5.14 0.53
CA GLY A 115 -14.14 -3.71 0.24
C GLY A 115 -12.89 -3.08 0.85
N TYR A 116 -12.59 -1.88 0.37
CA TYR A 116 -11.48 -1.02 0.79
C TYR A 116 -12.01 0.23 1.49
N SER A 117 -11.29 0.70 2.48
CA SER A 117 -11.53 1.94 3.22
C SER A 117 -10.21 2.69 3.32
N THR A 118 -10.24 3.99 3.07
CA THR A 118 -9.04 4.83 2.98
C THR A 118 -9.39 6.28 3.26
N ASP A 119 -8.37 7.11 3.52
CA ASP A 119 -8.52 8.55 3.65
C ASP A 119 -8.94 9.23 2.33
N CYS A 120 -9.55 10.41 2.43
CA CYS A 120 -10.08 11.21 1.32
C CYS A 120 -9.00 11.94 0.50
N ASP A 121 -7.77 11.42 0.48
CA ASP A 121 -6.72 11.95 -0.38
C ASP A 121 -7.03 11.72 -1.87
N CYS A 122 -6.64 12.68 -2.71
CA CYS A 122 -7.00 12.69 -4.13
C CYS A 122 -6.49 11.45 -4.90
N ARG A 123 -5.40 10.81 -4.49
CA ARG A 123 -4.85 9.61 -5.13
C ARG A 123 -5.72 8.40 -4.82
N TYR A 124 -6.14 8.27 -3.56
CA TYR A 124 -7.07 7.23 -3.14
C TYR A 124 -8.44 7.40 -3.79
N LEU A 125 -8.98 8.62 -3.82
CA LEU A 125 -10.25 8.90 -4.49
C LEU A 125 -10.20 8.57 -5.99
N ASN A 126 -9.09 8.89 -6.66
CA ASN A 126 -8.89 8.57 -8.07
C ASN A 126 -8.69 7.04 -8.28
N ALA A 127 -8.05 6.37 -7.31
CA ALA A 127 -7.93 4.92 -7.26
C ALA A 127 -9.24 4.21 -6.90
N MET A 128 -10.22 4.87 -6.27
CA MET A 128 -11.58 4.34 -6.09
C MET A 128 -12.42 4.55 -7.34
N LYS A 129 -12.33 5.73 -7.95
CA LYS A 129 -13.10 6.10 -9.15
C LYS A 129 -12.90 5.11 -10.30
N ARG A 130 -11.64 4.76 -10.61
CA ARG A 130 -11.29 3.97 -11.80
C ARG A 130 -11.72 2.49 -11.73
N PRO A 131 -11.34 1.72 -10.69
CA PRO A 131 -11.66 0.30 -10.60
C PRO A 131 -12.98 0.01 -9.87
N LEU A 132 -13.46 0.88 -8.98
CA LEU A 132 -14.68 0.65 -8.19
C LEU A 132 -15.91 1.36 -8.76
N GLY A 133 -15.77 2.10 -9.86
CA GLY A 133 -16.88 2.86 -10.46
C GLY A 133 -17.43 3.96 -9.56
N PHE A 134 -16.68 4.37 -8.53
CA PHE A 134 -17.11 5.40 -7.58
C PHE A 134 -17.26 6.75 -8.32
N PHE A 135 -18.43 7.38 -8.25
CA PHE A 135 -18.82 8.60 -9.00
C PHE A 135 -19.05 8.48 -10.52
N GLY A 136 -19.33 7.29 -11.06
CA GLY A 136 -19.78 7.13 -12.46
C GLY A 136 -20.88 6.08 -12.61
N ASP A 137 -21.64 6.14 -13.71
CA ASP A 137 -22.67 5.16 -14.09
C ASP A 137 -22.05 3.83 -14.59
N PHE A 138 -21.16 3.24 -13.80
CA PHE A 138 -20.55 1.95 -14.11
C PHE A 138 -21.23 0.87 -13.27
N ALA A 139 -21.73 -0.17 -13.94
CA ALA A 139 -22.38 -1.30 -13.29
C ALA A 139 -21.44 -1.90 -12.23
N TYR A 140 -21.78 -1.72 -10.95
CA TYR A 140 -21.15 -2.46 -9.87
C TYR A 140 -21.36 -3.94 -10.15
N HIS A 141 -20.27 -4.71 -10.22
CA HIS A 141 -20.38 -6.15 -10.32
C HIS A 141 -21.04 -6.68 -9.04
N ASN A 142 -22.31 -7.06 -9.14
CA ASN A 142 -23.10 -7.67 -8.07
C ASN A 142 -22.56 -9.04 -7.60
N HIS A 143 -21.43 -9.52 -8.14
CA HIS A 143 -20.93 -10.84 -7.80
C HIS A 143 -19.84 -10.77 -6.70
N PRO A 144 -20.08 -11.39 -5.54
CA PRO A 144 -19.21 -11.35 -4.36
C PRO A 144 -17.76 -11.83 -4.56
N ASP A 145 -17.48 -12.51 -5.68
CA ASP A 145 -16.24 -13.24 -5.95
C ASP A 145 -15.43 -12.70 -7.14
N ASN A 146 -15.92 -11.65 -7.80
CA ASN A 146 -15.28 -11.05 -8.98
C ASN A 146 -14.83 -9.61 -8.72
N TYR A 147 -13.65 -9.47 -8.09
CA TYR A 147 -12.83 -8.26 -8.28
C TYR A 147 -12.05 -8.41 -9.60
N GLU A 148 -12.76 -8.41 -10.73
CA GLU A 148 -12.11 -8.22 -12.02
C GLU A 148 -11.87 -6.73 -12.21
N ILE A 149 -10.72 -6.25 -11.74
CA ILE A 149 -10.28 -4.89 -12.03
C ILE A 149 -9.87 -4.85 -13.50
N ASN A 150 -10.77 -4.38 -14.37
CA ASN A 150 -10.43 -4.05 -15.76
C ASN A 150 -9.53 -2.80 -15.77
N ILE A 151 -8.22 -2.99 -15.59
CA ILE A 151 -7.23 -1.93 -15.79
C ILE A 151 -7.09 -1.72 -17.31
N PRO A 152 -7.47 -0.55 -17.87
CA PRO A 152 -7.35 -0.30 -19.30
C PRO A 152 -5.89 -0.47 -19.74
N LYS A 153 -5.65 -1.30 -20.76
CA LYS A 153 -4.30 -1.57 -21.29
C LYS A 153 -3.65 -0.38 -22.01
N ASN A 154 -4.42 0.66 -22.30
CA ASN A 154 -3.93 1.84 -23.02
C ASN A 154 -3.47 2.91 -22.03
N GLY A 155 -2.18 3.28 -22.16
CA GLY A 155 -1.48 4.26 -21.34
C GLY A 155 -2.30 5.53 -21.07
N ILE A 156 -2.19 5.99 -19.83
CA ILE A 156 -2.95 7.10 -19.28
C ILE A 156 -2.30 8.40 -19.80
N GLY A 157 -2.97 9.09 -20.72
CA GLY A 157 -2.68 10.50 -21.02
C GLY A 157 -2.89 11.34 -19.76
N PHE A 158 -1.94 12.25 -19.52
CA PHE A 158 -1.83 13.14 -18.36
C PHE A 158 -3.04 14.05 -18.17
#